data_AF-A0A168SCY3-F1
#
_entry.id   AF-A0A168SCY3-F1
#
_cell.length_a   1.000
_cell.length_b   1.000
_cell.length_c   1.000
_cell.angle_alpha   90.00
_cell.angle_beta   90.00
_cell.angle_gamma   90.00
#
_symmetry.space_group_name_H-M   'P 1'
#
loop_
_entity.id
_entity.type
_entity.pdbx_description
1 polymer ?
#
loop_
_entity_poly.entity_id
_entity_poly.type
_entity_poly.pdbx_seq_one_letter_code
_entity_poly.pdbx_strand_id
1 'polypeptide(L)'
;MHKTSAKHCIGQRFIFDPYDNSLIDTIENNELIRLGSNESRALSLLIDEPGAIITRNRLHDYVWREQGFEVDDSSLTQCISTLRKALKDPTKSPEYVKTVPKRGYQMIATVEKYVDMPLAIAATEHAEDLTSVPEHHYQDSALVTAPQSAVEVELSNIQQSQQQPISTEPVQQKSSAKVTGPRSLLSIIALILALLIPLASYFAPAKASDNFIPLFSVKGVQVVTPNNNPIMNDWQNLISTCITSYLNNHQQESKPVKVIVTGGQSNQVWLNYIHNAQAANENVTLRLLTSHEDNA
;
A
#
# COMPACT_ATOMS: atom_id res chain seq x y z
N MET A 1 -22.20 -0.64 9.22
CA MET A 1 -22.54 0.36 8.17
C MET A 1 -21.34 0.45 7.24
N HIS A 2 -21.39 -0.20 6.08
CA HIS A 2 -20.34 -0.07 5.06
C HIS A 2 -20.61 1.24 4.30
N LYS A 3 -19.84 2.28 4.65
CA LYS A 3 -19.92 3.58 3.97
C LYS A 3 -19.34 3.44 2.57
N THR A 4 -19.99 4.11 1.62
CA THR A 4 -19.76 4.07 0.19
C THR A 4 -18.27 4.15 -0.17
N SER A 5 -17.82 3.09 -0.80
CA SER A 5 -16.49 2.83 -1.34
C SER A 5 -16.21 3.62 -2.63
N ALA A 6 -16.41 4.92 -2.58
CA ALA A 6 -16.01 5.78 -3.68
C ALA A 6 -14.48 5.88 -3.69
N LYS A 7 -13.89 6.05 -4.87
CA LYS A 7 -12.53 6.57 -4.97
C LYS A 7 -12.54 8.00 -4.42
N HIS A 8 -11.45 8.42 -3.80
CA HIS A 8 -11.30 9.76 -3.25
C HIS A 8 -10.10 10.46 -3.86
N CYS A 9 -10.28 11.71 -4.28
CA CYS A 9 -9.19 12.60 -4.66
C CYS A 9 -8.74 13.36 -3.41
N ILE A 10 -7.45 13.28 -3.08
CA ILE A 10 -6.83 13.87 -1.89
C ILE A 10 -5.81 14.92 -2.35
N GLY A 11 -6.01 16.16 -1.91
CA GLY A 11 -5.11 17.27 -2.20
C GLY A 11 -4.93 17.55 -3.70
N GLN A 12 -5.90 17.19 -4.54
CA GLN A 12 -5.86 17.30 -6.01
C GLN A 12 -4.68 16.54 -6.67
N ARG A 13 -4.00 15.66 -5.92
CA ARG A 13 -2.81 14.92 -6.37
C ARG A 13 -3.00 13.42 -6.29
N PHE A 14 -3.61 12.93 -5.22
CA PHE A 14 -3.68 11.49 -4.98
C PHE A 14 -5.09 10.96 -5.20
N ILE A 15 -5.23 9.94 -6.04
CA ILE A 15 -6.49 9.18 -6.16
C ILE A 15 -6.35 7.93 -5.31
N PHE A 16 -7.13 7.85 -4.24
CA PHE A 16 -7.17 6.72 -3.33
C PHE A 16 -8.38 5.83 -3.62
N ASP A 17 -8.14 4.53 -3.80
CA ASP A 17 -9.18 3.51 -3.89
C ASP A 17 -9.10 2.58 -2.66
N PRO A 18 -10.09 2.63 -1.75
CA PRO A 18 -10.10 1.80 -0.54
C PRO A 18 -10.33 0.31 -0.83
N TYR A 19 -10.79 -0.07 -2.02
CA TYR A 19 -11.09 -1.47 -2.33
C TYR A 19 -9.85 -2.31 -2.61
N ASP A 20 -8.94 -1.78 -3.42
CA ASP A 20 -7.73 -2.48 -3.82
C ASP A 20 -6.47 -1.94 -3.12
N ASN A 21 -6.67 -1.05 -2.14
CA ASN A 21 -5.62 -0.38 -1.38
C ASN A 21 -4.63 0.35 -2.30
N SER A 22 -5.13 0.98 -3.38
CA SER A 22 -4.29 1.75 -4.29
C SER A 22 -4.32 3.24 -3.99
N LEU A 23 -3.18 3.87 -4.22
CA LEU A 23 -2.99 5.30 -4.21
C LEU A 23 -2.26 5.67 -5.50
N ILE A 24 -2.87 6.49 -6.35
CA ILE A 24 -2.28 6.92 -7.62
C ILE A 24 -1.83 8.37 -7.47
N ASP A 25 -0.56 8.65 -7.75
CA ASP A 25 0.01 10.00 -7.79
C ASP A 25 -0.19 10.61 -9.19
N THR A 26 -1.17 11.49 -9.36
CA THR A 26 -1.52 12.06 -10.67
C THR A 26 -0.49 13.03 -11.23
N ILE A 27 0.42 13.53 -10.38
CA ILE A 27 1.44 14.51 -10.78
C ILE A 27 2.71 13.80 -11.27
N GLU A 28 3.11 12.70 -10.62
CA GLU A 28 4.32 11.95 -10.99
C GLU A 28 3.95 10.70 -11.80
N ASN A 29 3.80 10.87 -13.12
CA ASN A 29 3.60 9.78 -14.09
C ASN A 29 2.42 8.83 -13.79
N ASN A 30 1.43 9.28 -13.01
CA ASN A 30 0.32 8.43 -12.59
C ASN A 30 0.81 7.17 -11.85
N GLU A 31 1.87 7.33 -11.04
CA GLU A 31 2.53 6.25 -10.31
C GLU A 31 1.53 5.55 -9.38
N LEU A 32 1.41 4.23 -9.53
CA LEU A 32 0.54 3.39 -8.72
C LEU A 32 1.28 2.90 -7.47
N ILE A 33 0.87 3.39 -6.32
CA ILE A 33 1.40 3.02 -5.01
C ILE A 33 0.40 2.05 -4.35
N ARG A 34 0.89 0.90 -3.89
CA ARG A 34 0.08 -0.09 -3.15
C ARG A 34 0.28 0.12 -1.65
N LEU A 35 -0.83 0.43 -0.98
CA LEU A 35 -0.89 0.58 0.47
C LEU A 35 -1.08 -0.81 1.11
N GLY A 36 -0.49 -0.99 2.29
CA GLY A 36 -0.85 -2.12 3.13
C GLY A 36 -2.28 -1.96 3.66
N SER A 37 -2.88 -3.06 4.10
CA SER A 37 -4.27 -3.05 4.58
C SER A 37 -4.50 -2.13 5.78
N ASN A 38 -3.48 -1.97 6.63
CA ASN A 38 -3.57 -1.10 7.81
C ASN A 38 -3.47 0.38 7.41
N GLU A 39 -2.55 0.72 6.51
CA GLU A 39 -2.40 2.06 5.96
C GLU A 39 -3.65 2.50 5.19
N SER A 40 -4.22 1.61 4.37
CA SER A 40 -5.46 1.85 3.64
C SER A 40 -6.65 2.08 4.58
N ARG A 41 -6.80 1.24 5.63
CA ARG A 41 -7.83 1.45 6.66
C ARG A 41 -7.63 2.75 7.43
N ALA A 42 -6.39 3.09 7.80
CA ALA A 42 -6.08 4.34 8.48
C ALA A 42 -6.41 5.55 7.61
N LEU A 43 -6.04 5.52 6.32
CA LEU A 43 -6.37 6.56 5.36
C LEU A 43 -7.88 6.69 5.17
N SER A 44 -8.59 5.58 5.01
CA SER A 44 -10.05 5.54 4.89
C SER A 44 -10.75 6.21 6.07
N LEU A 45 -10.26 6.00 7.30
CA LEU A 45 -10.83 6.62 8.48
C LEU A 45 -10.53 8.13 8.54
N LEU A 46 -9.33 8.55 8.10
CA LEU A 46 -8.91 9.95 8.08
C LEU A 46 -9.67 10.76 7.02
N ILE A 47 -9.97 10.18 5.86
CA ILE A 47 -10.71 10.86 4.78
C ILE A 47 -12.23 10.90 5.01
N ASP A 48 -12.76 10.06 5.89
CA ASP A 48 -14.21 10.03 6.16
C ASP A 48 -14.68 11.28 6.94
N GLU A 49 -13.76 11.87 7.71
CA GLU A 49 -13.98 13.11 8.47
C GLU A 49 -12.80 14.08 8.25
N PRO A 50 -12.66 14.68 7.05
CA PRO A 50 -11.54 15.57 6.77
C PRO A 50 -11.60 16.79 7.69
N GLY A 51 -10.45 17.19 8.23
CA GLY A 51 -10.35 18.25 9.23
C GLY A 51 -10.74 17.84 10.66
N ALA A 52 -11.32 16.66 10.90
CA ALA A 52 -11.54 16.18 12.26
C ALA A 52 -10.26 15.53 12.84
N ILE A 53 -10.13 15.60 14.17
CA ILE A 53 -9.02 14.93 14.87
C ILE A 53 -9.46 13.51 15.22
N ILE A 54 -8.92 12.54 14.51
CA ILE A 54 -9.12 11.13 14.79
C ILE A 54 -8.18 10.71 15.92
N THR A 55 -8.76 10.23 17.01
CA THR A 55 -7.98 9.86 18.19
C THR A 55 -7.15 8.60 17.96
N ARG A 56 -6.04 8.46 18.70
CA ARG A 56 -5.20 7.24 18.64
C ARG A 56 -6.01 5.98 18.95
N ASN A 57 -6.87 6.02 19.96
CA ASN A 57 -7.74 4.90 20.32
C ASN A 57 -8.69 4.52 19.17
N ARG A 58 -9.31 5.51 18.52
CA ARG A 58 -10.21 5.25 17.39
C ARG A 58 -9.48 4.61 16.20
N LEU A 59 -8.25 5.05 15.92
CA LEU A 59 -7.39 4.41 14.92
C LEU A 59 -7.00 2.99 15.32
N HIS A 60 -6.62 2.75 16.58
CA HIS A 60 -6.34 1.41 17.09
C HIS A 60 -7.55 0.48 16.94
N ASP A 61 -8.73 0.97 17.30
CA ASP A 61 -9.98 0.20 17.21
C ASP A 61 -10.27 -0.20 15.77
N TYR A 62 -10.36 0.78 14.87
CA TYR A 62 -10.76 0.55 13.49
C TYR A 62 -9.73 -0.24 12.68
N VAL A 63 -8.44 0.04 12.88
CA VAL A 63 -7.37 -0.55 12.08
C VAL A 63 -6.96 -1.92 12.63
N TRP A 64 -7.02 -2.19 13.95
CA TRP A 64 -6.57 -3.47 14.50
C TRP A 64 -7.63 -4.21 15.30
N ARG A 65 -8.26 -3.60 16.32
CA ARG A 65 -9.12 -4.34 17.26
C ARG A 65 -10.39 -4.88 16.61
N GLU A 66 -11.02 -4.10 15.74
CA GLU A 66 -12.17 -4.54 14.92
C GLU A 66 -11.79 -5.66 13.94
N GLN A 67 -10.50 -5.82 13.64
CA GLN A 67 -9.95 -6.90 12.80
C GLN A 67 -9.46 -8.10 13.63
N GLY A 68 -9.64 -8.07 14.96
CA GLY A 68 -9.23 -9.14 15.88
C GLY A 68 -7.76 -9.09 16.32
N PHE A 69 -7.07 -7.98 16.11
CA PHE A 69 -5.66 -7.81 16.51
C PHE A 69 -5.52 -6.77 17.62
N GLU A 70 -4.58 -7.01 18.54
CA GLU A 70 -4.17 -6.04 19.55
C GLU A 70 -2.71 -5.67 19.32
N VAL A 71 -2.44 -4.37 19.19
CA VAL A 71 -1.12 -3.83 18.91
C VAL A 71 -0.83 -2.63 19.80
N ASP A 72 0.45 -2.32 19.94
CA ASP A 72 0.94 -1.19 20.69
C ASP A 72 0.98 0.10 19.85
N ASP A 73 1.27 1.20 20.53
CA ASP A 73 1.31 2.55 19.96
C ASP A 73 2.40 2.74 18.89
N SER A 74 3.47 1.92 18.93
CA SER A 74 4.52 1.94 17.92
C SER A 74 4.00 1.47 16.56
N SER A 75 3.10 0.48 16.55
CA SER A 75 2.47 -0.04 15.33
C SER A 75 1.62 1.01 14.63
N LEU A 76 0.86 1.81 15.39
CA LEU A 76 0.12 2.96 14.85
C LEU A 76 1.06 4.02 14.28
N THR A 77 2.12 4.34 15.02
CA THR A 77 3.11 5.34 14.59
C THR A 77 3.82 4.91 13.30
N GLN A 78 4.17 3.63 13.18
CA GLN A 78 4.76 3.06 11.96
C GLN A 78 3.79 3.07 10.79
N CYS A 79 2.52 2.69 11.01
CA CYS A 79 1.48 2.74 9.98
C CYS A 79 1.31 4.16 9.42
N ILE A 80 1.23 5.18 10.28
CA ILE A 80 1.13 6.58 9.82
C ILE A 80 2.43 7.03 9.12
N SER A 81 3.59 6.57 9.58
CA SER A 81 4.87 6.86 8.92
C SER A 81 4.93 6.29 7.50
N THR A 82 4.50 5.04 7.31
CA THR A 82 4.39 4.38 5.99
C THR A 82 3.38 5.11 5.11
N LEU A 83 2.21 5.46 5.66
CA LEU A 83 1.18 6.21 4.94
C LEU A 83 1.70 7.57 4.44
N ARG A 84 2.41 8.32 5.29
CA ARG A 84 3.02 9.60 4.90
C ARG A 84 4.04 9.43 3.78
N LYS A 85 4.86 8.38 3.82
CA LYS A 85 5.80 8.10 2.72
C LYS A 85 5.07 7.85 1.40
N ALA A 86 3.97 7.09 1.43
CA ALA A 86 3.15 6.85 0.25
C ALA A 86 2.51 8.15 -0.29
N LEU A 87 2.08 9.05 0.59
CA LEU A 87 1.56 10.38 0.25
C LEU A 87 2.67 11.41 -0.06
N LYS A 88 3.94 11.01 -0.04
CA LYS A 88 5.10 11.91 -0.17
C LYS A 88 5.01 13.13 0.79
N ASP A 89 4.43 12.91 1.97
CA ASP A 89 4.08 13.92 2.97
C ASP A 89 5.22 14.11 4.00
N PRO A 90 5.90 15.27 4.02
CA PRO A 90 7.04 15.49 4.90
C PRO A 90 6.61 15.75 6.35
N THR A 91 7.18 15.02 7.31
CA THR A 91 6.84 15.14 8.74
C THR A 91 7.02 16.54 9.34
N LYS A 92 7.98 17.32 8.83
CA LYS A 92 8.27 18.68 9.33
C LYS A 92 7.26 19.73 8.85
N SER A 93 6.62 19.49 7.72
CA SER A 93 5.69 20.42 7.06
C SER A 93 4.56 19.61 6.43
N PRO A 94 3.70 18.96 7.24
CA PRO A 94 2.69 18.05 6.72
C PRO A 94 1.66 18.82 5.89
N GLU A 95 1.33 18.28 4.73
CA GLU A 95 0.30 18.80 3.81
C GLU A 95 -0.95 17.90 3.80
N TYR A 96 -0.80 16.62 4.16
CA TYR A 96 -1.87 15.64 4.09
C TYR A 96 -2.31 15.18 5.48
N VAL A 97 -1.40 14.59 6.26
CA VAL A 97 -1.72 14.02 7.56
C VAL A 97 -0.95 14.77 8.64
N LYS A 98 -1.66 15.53 9.47
CA LYS A 98 -1.08 16.27 10.59
C LYS A 98 -1.12 15.45 11.88
N THR A 99 0.00 15.40 12.61
CA THR A 99 0.01 14.87 13.98
C THR A 99 -0.49 15.94 14.93
N VAL A 100 -1.47 15.61 15.77
CA VAL A 100 -1.92 16.45 16.88
C VAL A 100 -1.39 15.83 18.19
N PRO A 101 -0.38 16.45 18.82
CA PRO A 101 0.28 15.88 20.01
C PRO A 101 -0.72 15.46 21.09
N LYS A 102 -0.53 14.26 21.66
CA LYS A 102 -1.37 13.66 22.71
C LYS A 102 -2.83 13.42 22.35
N ARG A 103 -3.26 13.70 21.11
CA ARG A 103 -4.65 13.53 20.67
C ARG A 103 -4.77 12.47 19.58
N GLY A 104 -4.02 12.62 18.49
CA GLY A 104 -4.11 11.71 17.36
C GLY A 104 -3.66 12.35 16.06
N TYR A 105 -4.43 12.11 14.99
CA TYR A 105 -4.08 12.50 13.62
C TYR A 105 -5.26 13.18 12.94
N GLN A 106 -4.97 14.04 11.99
CA GLN A 106 -5.96 14.84 11.28
C GLN A 106 -5.61 14.85 9.79
N MET A 107 -6.59 14.57 8.94
CA MET A 107 -6.49 14.86 7.51
C MET A 107 -6.65 16.37 7.32
N ILE A 108 -5.63 17.02 6.78
CA ILE A 108 -5.60 18.47 6.55
C ILE A 108 -5.66 18.84 5.06
N ALA A 109 -5.48 17.86 4.17
CA ALA A 109 -5.71 18.02 2.75
C ALA A 109 -7.21 18.03 2.42
N THR A 110 -7.57 18.70 1.33
CA THR A 110 -8.91 18.63 0.74
C THR A 110 -9.20 17.20 0.27
N VAL A 111 -10.38 16.68 0.57
CA VAL A 111 -10.84 15.36 0.15
C VAL A 111 -12.12 15.53 -0.65
N GLU A 112 -12.11 15.05 -1.89
CA GLU A 112 -13.26 15.05 -2.79
C GLU A 112 -13.56 13.63 -3.26
N LYS A 113 -14.82 13.34 -3.58
CA LYS A 113 -15.15 12.07 -4.22
C LYS A 113 -14.64 12.11 -5.65
N TYR A 114 -13.83 11.12 -6.01
CA TYR A 114 -13.35 10.97 -7.38
C TYR A 114 -14.40 10.23 -8.20
N VAL A 115 -14.92 10.89 -9.23
CA VAL A 115 -15.81 10.32 -10.23
C VAL A 115 -14.99 10.15 -11.50
N ASP A 116 -14.86 8.92 -11.99
CA ASP A 116 -14.32 8.64 -13.33
C ASP A 116 -15.29 9.24 -14.36
N MET A 117 -15.20 10.55 -14.61
CA MET A 117 -15.98 11.22 -15.66
C MET A 117 -15.13 11.20 -16.94
N PRO A 118 -15.62 10.63 -18.06
CA PRO A 118 -14.93 10.77 -19.33
C PRO A 118 -14.86 12.24 -19.72
N LEU A 119 -13.66 12.70 -20.04
CA LEU A 119 -13.35 14.07 -20.44
C LEU A 119 -13.94 14.35 -21.83
N ALA A 120 -15.23 14.67 -21.91
CA ALA A 120 -15.80 15.27 -23.11
C ALA A 120 -15.42 16.76 -23.14
N ILE A 121 -14.30 17.07 -23.80
CA ILE A 121 -14.02 18.44 -24.23
C ILE A 121 -14.93 18.73 -25.42
N ALA A 122 -15.94 19.56 -25.21
CA ALA A 122 -16.45 20.45 -26.24
C ALA A 122 -16.65 21.82 -25.60
N ALA A 123 -15.67 22.69 -25.85
CA ALA A 123 -15.82 24.11 -25.67
C ALA A 123 -16.97 24.64 -26.53
N THR A 124 -17.82 25.49 -25.97
CA THR A 124 -18.43 26.61 -26.70
C THR A 124 -18.65 27.73 -25.68
N GLU A 125 -17.72 28.69 -25.72
CA GLU A 125 -17.96 30.13 -25.74
C GLU A 125 -19.04 30.71 -24.79
N HIS A 126 -18.59 31.43 -23.76
CA HIS A 126 -18.78 32.88 -23.73
C HIS A 126 -17.79 33.52 -22.74
N ALA A 127 -16.77 34.16 -23.30
CA ALA A 127 -16.04 35.23 -22.65
C ALA A 127 -16.81 36.55 -22.84
N GLU A 128 -16.47 37.51 -21.96
CA GLU A 128 -16.90 38.91 -21.89
C GLU A 128 -18.19 39.17 -21.10
N ASP A 129 -18.05 39.59 -19.84
CA ASP A 129 -18.09 41.04 -19.56
C ASP A 129 -17.45 41.37 -18.20
N LEU A 130 -16.71 42.47 -18.19
CA LEU A 130 -15.98 43.03 -17.07
C LEU A 130 -16.87 44.01 -16.29
N THR A 131 -16.38 44.39 -15.11
CA THR A 131 -16.70 45.60 -14.35
C THR A 131 -18.07 45.72 -13.66
N SER A 132 -18.05 45.54 -12.33
CA SER A 132 -18.39 46.65 -11.41
C SER A 132 -18.06 46.28 -9.96
N VAL A 133 -16.98 46.86 -9.44
CA VAL A 133 -16.74 47.05 -8.00
C VAL A 133 -17.40 48.38 -7.61
N PRO A 134 -18.17 48.45 -6.52
CA PRO A 134 -18.38 49.72 -5.83
C PRO A 134 -17.50 49.80 -4.58
N GLU A 135 -16.65 50.82 -4.58
CA GLU A 135 -15.98 51.39 -3.41
C GLU A 135 -16.97 51.68 -2.28
N HIS A 136 -16.62 51.31 -1.06
CA HIS A 136 -17.05 52.03 0.13
C HIS A 136 -15.87 52.21 1.10
N HIS A 137 -15.25 53.39 0.95
CA HIS A 137 -15.04 54.38 2.01
C HIS A 137 -14.42 53.89 3.33
N TYR A 138 -13.10 54.10 3.45
CA TYR A 138 -12.39 54.21 4.73
C TYR A 138 -12.32 55.68 5.17
N GLN A 139 -12.83 55.95 6.37
CA GLN A 139 -12.52 57.13 7.21
C GLN A 139 -12.38 56.58 8.64
N ASP A 140 -11.17 56.44 9.18
CA ASP A 140 -10.39 57.46 9.90
C ASP A 140 -10.53 57.29 11.42
N SER A 141 -9.46 56.79 12.06
CA SER A 141 -8.81 57.51 13.16
C SER A 141 -7.66 56.70 13.77
N ALA A 142 -6.55 57.41 13.90
CA ALA A 142 -5.26 57.04 14.44
C ALA A 142 -5.32 56.71 15.96
N LEU A 143 -4.27 56.27 16.67
CA LEU A 143 -3.00 56.97 16.89
C LEU A 143 -2.11 56.08 17.81
N VAL A 144 -0.83 55.89 17.41
CA VAL A 144 0.44 55.83 18.21
C VAL A 144 0.59 54.82 19.37
N THR A 145 1.68 54.05 19.34
CA THR A 145 2.92 54.29 20.13
C THR A 145 3.77 53.02 20.22
N ALA A 146 4.88 53.00 19.47
CA ALA A 146 6.12 52.35 19.90
C ALA A 146 6.87 53.36 20.80
N PRO A 147 7.77 52.97 21.75
CA PRO A 147 9.06 52.41 21.34
C PRO A 147 9.73 51.38 22.29
N GLN A 148 10.57 50.56 21.67
CA GLN A 148 11.97 50.19 22.00
C GLN A 148 12.47 49.97 23.45
N SER A 149 13.21 48.86 23.58
CA SER A 149 14.57 48.69 24.18
C SER A 149 14.63 47.38 24.98
N ALA A 150 15.37 46.36 24.54
CA ALA A 150 16.84 46.24 24.64
C ALA A 150 17.34 46.29 26.09
N VAL A 151 17.65 45.14 26.69
CA VAL A 151 18.79 44.93 27.61
C VAL A 151 19.24 43.47 27.55
N GLU A 152 20.55 43.31 27.59
CA GLU A 152 21.42 42.15 27.43
C GLU A 152 21.89 41.59 28.81
N VAL A 153 22.70 40.53 28.79
CA VAL A 153 23.61 40.04 29.87
C VAL A 153 22.89 39.18 30.96
N GLU A 154 23.37 38.04 31.49
CA GLU A 154 24.72 37.57 31.85
C GLU A 154 24.81 36.05 32.09
N LEU A 155 25.99 35.47 31.88
CA LEU A 155 26.44 34.15 32.36
C LEU A 155 27.01 34.25 33.80
N SER A 156 26.65 33.34 34.71
CA SER A 156 27.53 32.76 35.78
C SER A 156 26.72 31.77 36.66
N ASN A 157 27.07 30.48 36.80
CA ASN A 157 28.05 29.84 37.72
C ASN A 157 27.65 30.00 39.23
N ILE A 158 27.64 29.03 40.17
CA ILE A 158 28.38 27.77 40.43
C ILE A 158 27.60 26.85 41.44
N GLN A 159 27.95 25.55 41.47
CA GLN A 159 28.31 24.71 42.66
C GLN A 159 27.36 23.57 43.12
N GLN A 160 27.71 22.30 42.79
CA GLN A 160 28.30 21.22 43.64
C GLN A 160 27.35 20.64 44.71
N SER A 161 27.06 19.33 44.71
CA SER A 161 27.82 18.24 45.37
C SER A 161 27.02 16.92 45.13
N GLN A 162 27.49 15.67 45.09
CA GLN A 162 28.70 14.97 45.57
C GLN A 162 28.85 13.61 44.84
N GLN A 163 30.05 13.06 44.96
CA GLN A 163 30.70 11.87 44.36
C GLN A 163 30.08 10.48 44.69
N GLN A 164 30.09 9.57 43.69
CA GLN A 164 30.81 8.26 43.57
C GLN A 164 30.85 7.26 44.77
N PRO A 165 31.08 5.92 44.58
CA PRO A 165 32.09 5.36 43.65
C PRO A 165 31.85 4.00 42.97
N ILE A 166 32.57 3.83 41.84
CA ILE A 166 33.45 2.72 41.41
C ILE A 166 33.00 1.26 41.65
N SER A 167 32.89 0.51 40.54
CA SER A 167 33.39 -0.87 40.49
C SER A 167 34.15 -1.11 39.18
N THR A 168 35.39 -1.56 39.34
CA THR A 168 36.36 -1.95 38.32
C THR A 168 36.40 -3.47 38.16
N GLU A 169 36.72 -3.90 36.92
CA GLU A 169 37.43 -5.12 36.54
C GLU A 169 36.67 -6.43 36.20
N PRO A 170 37.30 -7.30 35.36
CA PRO A 170 36.62 -8.07 34.32
C PRO A 170 36.65 -9.61 34.50
N VAL A 171 35.77 -10.25 33.73
CA VAL A 171 35.84 -11.58 33.08
C VAL A 171 36.75 -12.65 33.73
N GLN A 172 36.13 -13.62 34.40
CA GLN A 172 36.71 -14.92 34.75
C GLN A 172 36.41 -15.97 33.67
N GLN A 173 37.45 -16.47 33.00
CA GLN A 173 37.45 -17.69 32.19
C GLN A 173 37.41 -18.93 33.08
N LYS A 174 36.49 -19.87 32.81
CA LYS A 174 36.65 -21.28 33.17
C LYS A 174 35.73 -22.18 32.34
N SER A 175 36.31 -22.91 31.38
CA SER A 175 36.13 -24.36 31.20
C SER A 175 36.68 -24.80 29.83
N SER A 176 37.89 -25.35 29.82
CA SER A 176 38.33 -26.28 28.77
C SER A 176 38.09 -27.68 29.31
N ALA A 177 37.08 -28.36 28.78
CA ALA A 177 36.89 -29.79 28.95
C ALA A 177 37.20 -30.46 27.61
N LYS A 178 38.37 -31.08 27.55
CA LYS A 178 38.87 -31.90 26.46
C LYS A 178 38.08 -33.22 26.47
N VAL A 179 37.23 -33.44 25.45
CA VAL A 179 36.58 -34.74 25.22
C VAL A 179 37.23 -35.39 24.01
N THR A 180 38.26 -36.18 24.27
CA THR A 180 38.76 -37.20 23.35
C THR A 180 38.06 -38.51 23.69
N GLY A 181 37.14 -38.95 22.83
CA GLY A 181 36.51 -40.27 22.85
C GLY A 181 36.45 -40.82 21.42
N PRO A 182 36.46 -42.15 21.22
CA PRO A 182 36.57 -42.75 19.89
C PRO A 182 35.35 -42.35 19.05
N ARG A 183 35.57 -42.04 17.78
CA ARG A 183 34.52 -41.66 16.82
C ARG A 183 33.46 -42.76 16.77
N SER A 184 32.39 -42.58 17.54
CA SER A 184 31.22 -43.47 17.57
C SER A 184 30.61 -43.51 16.17
N LEU A 185 30.20 -44.69 15.71
CA LEU A 185 29.54 -44.92 14.43
C LEU A 185 28.42 -43.90 14.12
N LEU A 186 27.84 -43.29 15.15
CA LEU A 186 26.91 -42.16 15.07
C LEU A 186 27.44 -40.95 14.29
N SER A 187 28.72 -40.58 14.44
CA SER A 187 29.27 -39.44 13.68
C SER A 187 29.43 -39.77 12.19
N ILE A 188 29.70 -41.05 11.86
CA ILE A 188 29.79 -41.50 10.47
C ILE A 188 28.39 -41.53 9.85
N ILE A 189 27.39 -42.04 10.57
CA ILE A 189 25.99 -42.02 10.13
C ILE A 189 25.51 -40.57 9.95
N ALA A 190 25.86 -39.65 10.85
CA ALA A 190 25.52 -38.24 10.73
C ALA A 190 26.17 -37.59 9.50
N LEU A 191 27.42 -37.94 9.18
CA LEU A 191 28.12 -37.44 7.99
C LEU A 191 27.51 -38.01 6.70
N ILE A 192 27.14 -39.29 6.71
CA ILE A 192 26.43 -39.93 5.60
C ILE A 192 25.06 -39.29 5.39
N LEU A 193 24.28 -39.07 6.46
CA LEU A 193 22.99 -38.39 6.36
C LEU A 193 23.15 -36.93 5.90
N ALA A 194 24.15 -36.21 6.39
CA ALA A 194 24.45 -34.84 5.94
C ALA A 194 24.83 -34.77 4.46
N LEU A 195 25.40 -35.83 3.88
CA LEU A 195 25.71 -35.90 2.45
C LEU A 195 24.52 -36.42 1.61
N LEU A 196 23.74 -37.36 2.16
CA LEU A 196 22.61 -37.96 1.46
C LEU A 196 21.38 -37.05 1.42
N ILE A 197 21.12 -36.22 2.44
CA ILE A 197 19.96 -35.32 2.47
C ILE A 197 20.01 -34.29 1.31
N PRO A 198 21.14 -33.58 1.06
CA PRO A 198 21.26 -32.71 -0.11
C PRO A 198 21.15 -33.47 -1.44
N LEU A 199 21.75 -34.66 -1.51
CA LEU A 199 21.73 -35.49 -2.73
C LEU A 199 20.32 -35.99 -3.05
N ALA A 200 19.56 -36.39 -2.02
CA ALA A 200 18.17 -36.79 -2.14
C ALA A 200 17.26 -35.62 -2.55
N SER A 201 17.56 -34.40 -2.11
CA SER A 201 16.84 -33.19 -2.55
C SER A 201 16.99 -32.92 -4.05
N TYR A 202 18.07 -33.39 -4.68
CA TYR A 202 18.28 -33.23 -6.12
C TYR A 202 17.39 -34.18 -6.94
N PHE A 203 17.04 -35.33 -6.38
CA PHE A 203 16.14 -36.32 -7.00
C PHE A 203 14.67 -36.15 -6.60
N ALA A 204 14.39 -35.29 -5.61
CA ALA A 204 13.02 -34.97 -5.24
C ALA A 204 12.38 -34.14 -6.37
N PRO A 205 11.27 -34.59 -6.98
CA PRO A 205 10.55 -33.74 -7.92
C PRO A 205 10.12 -32.48 -7.18
N ALA A 206 10.36 -31.30 -7.80
CA ALA A 206 9.85 -30.06 -7.27
C ALA A 206 8.34 -30.22 -7.06
N LYS A 207 7.89 -30.13 -5.79
CA LYS A 207 6.45 -30.02 -5.53
C LYS A 207 6.01 -28.73 -6.20
N ALA A 208 5.29 -28.84 -7.32
CA ALA A 208 4.54 -27.74 -7.85
C ALA A 208 3.49 -27.37 -6.78
N SER A 209 3.80 -26.39 -5.94
CA SER A 209 2.78 -25.69 -5.16
C SER A 209 2.03 -24.78 -6.14
N ASP A 210 1.35 -25.37 -7.12
CA ASP A 210 0.48 -24.65 -8.03
C ASP A 210 -0.77 -24.32 -7.20
N ASN A 211 -0.73 -23.17 -6.52
CA ASN A 211 -1.82 -22.64 -5.71
C ASN A 211 -3.01 -22.17 -6.57
N PHE A 212 -3.25 -22.81 -7.72
CA PHE A 212 -4.28 -22.44 -8.68
C PHE A 212 -5.42 -23.45 -8.66
N ILE A 213 -6.63 -22.92 -8.49
CA ILE A 213 -7.89 -23.67 -8.57
C ILE A 213 -8.50 -23.47 -9.98
N PRO A 214 -8.98 -24.54 -10.63
CA PRO A 214 -9.65 -24.43 -11.92
C PRO A 214 -11.02 -23.75 -11.75
N LEU A 215 -11.34 -22.80 -12.63
CA LEU A 215 -12.62 -22.11 -12.68
C LEU A 215 -13.55 -22.76 -13.72
N PHE A 216 -13.15 -22.73 -14.98
CA PHE A 216 -13.88 -23.31 -16.11
C PHE A 216 -12.95 -23.48 -17.31
N SER A 217 -13.46 -24.01 -18.42
CA SER A 217 -12.68 -24.23 -19.65
C SER A 217 -13.35 -23.58 -20.85
N VAL A 218 -12.56 -22.91 -21.69
CA VAL A 218 -13.04 -22.26 -22.93
C VAL A 218 -12.29 -22.86 -24.12
N LYS A 219 -13.01 -23.51 -25.04
CA LYS A 219 -12.44 -24.20 -26.22
C LYS A 219 -11.22 -25.11 -25.87
N GLY A 220 -11.29 -25.79 -24.72
CA GLY A 220 -10.24 -26.69 -24.24
C GLY A 220 -9.03 -26.02 -23.59
N VAL A 221 -9.06 -24.71 -23.32
CA VAL A 221 -8.06 -24.00 -22.50
C VAL A 221 -8.58 -23.86 -21.08
N GLN A 222 -7.77 -24.25 -20.08
CA GLN A 222 -8.14 -24.17 -18.68
C GLN A 222 -8.00 -22.74 -18.17
N VAL A 223 -9.07 -22.23 -17.57
CA VAL A 223 -9.09 -20.96 -16.85
C VAL A 223 -8.93 -21.25 -15.37
N VAL A 224 -7.88 -20.72 -14.77
CA VAL A 224 -7.49 -21.00 -13.38
C VAL A 224 -7.32 -19.71 -12.59
N THR A 225 -7.43 -19.76 -11.27
CA THR A 225 -7.22 -18.60 -10.40
C THR A 225 -6.48 -19.00 -9.12
N PRO A 226 -5.71 -18.11 -8.47
CA PRO A 226 -5.09 -18.42 -7.17
C PRO A 226 -6.13 -18.81 -6.10
N ASN A 227 -5.75 -19.68 -5.18
CA ASN A 227 -6.60 -20.16 -4.08
C ASN A 227 -7.18 -19.06 -3.18
N ASN A 228 -6.46 -17.94 -3.05
CA ASN A 228 -6.87 -16.78 -2.27
C ASN A 228 -7.53 -15.69 -3.13
N ASN A 229 -7.82 -15.98 -4.41
CA ASN A 229 -8.54 -15.05 -5.26
C ASN A 229 -10.05 -15.19 -4.99
N PRO A 230 -10.74 -14.08 -4.69
CA PRO A 230 -12.17 -14.07 -4.40
C PRO A 230 -13.01 -14.52 -5.60
N ILE A 231 -14.15 -15.16 -5.31
CA ILE A 231 -14.97 -15.88 -6.30
C ILE A 231 -15.73 -14.89 -7.20
N MET A 232 -15.62 -15.11 -8.51
CA MET A 232 -16.10 -14.24 -9.59
C MET A 232 -17.37 -14.83 -10.25
N ASN A 233 -18.58 -14.40 -9.85
CA ASN A 233 -19.80 -14.81 -10.57
C ASN A 233 -20.11 -13.93 -11.79
N ASP A 234 -19.76 -12.64 -11.75
CA ASP A 234 -20.22 -11.68 -12.78
C ASP A 234 -19.29 -11.58 -14.01
N TRP A 235 -18.05 -12.07 -13.92
CA TRP A 235 -17.04 -11.92 -14.97
C TRP A 235 -16.97 -13.06 -15.97
N GLN A 236 -17.63 -14.19 -15.70
CA GLN A 236 -17.46 -15.41 -16.50
C GLN A 236 -17.77 -15.20 -17.98
N ASN A 237 -18.82 -14.43 -18.30
CA ASN A 237 -19.21 -14.15 -19.68
C ASN A 237 -18.19 -13.27 -20.43
N LEU A 238 -17.69 -12.21 -19.78
CA LEU A 238 -16.68 -11.31 -20.35
C LEU A 238 -15.37 -12.05 -20.58
N ILE A 239 -14.91 -12.82 -19.59
CA ILE A 239 -13.72 -13.66 -19.68
C ILE A 239 -13.86 -14.68 -20.82
N SER A 240 -15.01 -15.37 -20.90
CA SER A 240 -15.25 -16.37 -21.95
C SER A 240 -15.25 -15.74 -23.35
N THR A 241 -15.80 -14.54 -23.49
CA THR A 241 -15.83 -13.81 -24.77
C THR A 241 -14.43 -13.35 -25.17
N CYS A 242 -13.67 -12.76 -24.25
CA CYS A 242 -12.30 -12.33 -24.48
C CYS A 242 -11.40 -13.52 -24.87
N ILE A 243 -11.43 -14.61 -24.11
CA ILE A 243 -10.65 -15.81 -24.42
C ILE A 243 -11.06 -16.38 -25.77
N THR A 244 -12.36 -16.43 -26.06
CA THR A 244 -12.85 -16.90 -27.36
C THR A 244 -12.29 -16.07 -28.52
N SER A 245 -12.28 -14.74 -28.37
CA SER A 245 -11.71 -13.82 -29.36
C SER A 245 -10.20 -14.04 -29.51
N TYR A 246 -9.48 -14.12 -28.40
CA TYR A 246 -8.03 -14.36 -28.39
C TYR A 246 -7.67 -15.68 -29.10
N LEU A 247 -8.40 -16.75 -28.82
CA LEU A 247 -8.21 -18.07 -29.42
C LEU A 247 -8.53 -18.10 -30.92
N ASN A 248 -9.36 -17.19 -31.44
CA ASN A 248 -9.59 -17.14 -32.89
C ASN A 248 -8.31 -16.73 -33.64
N ASN A 249 -7.44 -15.94 -33.01
CA ASN A 249 -6.18 -15.48 -33.59
C ASN A 249 -4.98 -16.38 -33.25
N HIS A 250 -5.14 -17.33 -32.31
CA HIS A 250 -4.08 -18.18 -31.79
C HIS A 250 -4.49 -19.66 -31.87
N GLN A 251 -3.97 -20.38 -32.86
CA GLN A 251 -4.35 -21.76 -33.21
C GLN A 251 -3.12 -22.68 -33.21
N GLN A 252 -3.35 -23.97 -32.93
CA GLN A 252 -2.33 -25.01 -32.95
C GLN A 252 -1.15 -24.73 -32.00
N GLU A 253 0.05 -24.45 -32.52
CA GLU A 253 1.28 -24.29 -31.72
C GLU A 253 1.30 -23.02 -30.89
N SER A 254 0.56 -21.98 -31.31
CA SER A 254 0.35 -20.73 -30.56
C SER A 254 -0.86 -20.79 -29.63
N LYS A 255 -1.48 -21.95 -29.42
CA LYS A 255 -2.62 -22.05 -28.50
C LYS A 255 -2.13 -21.97 -27.04
N PRO A 256 -2.71 -21.08 -26.21
CA PRO A 256 -2.33 -21.01 -24.80
C PRO A 256 -2.70 -22.30 -24.07
N VAL A 257 -1.84 -22.70 -23.14
CA VAL A 257 -1.99 -23.90 -22.29
C VAL A 257 -2.99 -23.62 -21.16
N LYS A 258 -2.85 -22.47 -20.49
CA LYS A 258 -3.75 -22.04 -19.42
C LYS A 258 -3.90 -20.52 -19.40
N VAL A 259 -5.03 -20.05 -18.91
CA VAL A 259 -5.28 -18.64 -18.63
C VAL A 259 -5.43 -18.46 -17.13
N ILE A 260 -4.57 -17.65 -16.54
CA ILE A 260 -4.63 -17.31 -15.12
C ILE A 260 -5.45 -16.04 -14.97
N VAL A 261 -6.52 -16.12 -14.18
CA VAL A 261 -7.39 -14.99 -13.89
C VAL A 261 -7.11 -14.49 -12.48
N THR A 262 -6.87 -13.19 -12.35
CA THR A 262 -6.66 -12.52 -11.07
C THR A 262 -7.46 -11.22 -10.99
N GLY A 263 -7.90 -10.86 -9.78
CA GLY A 263 -8.75 -9.69 -9.56
C GLY A 263 -10.24 -10.05 -9.61
N GLY A 264 -11.06 -9.19 -10.23
CA GLY A 264 -12.50 -9.41 -10.40
C GLY A 264 -13.40 -8.92 -9.25
N GLN A 265 -12.84 -8.37 -8.17
CA GLN A 265 -13.63 -7.71 -7.12
C GLN A 265 -13.97 -6.25 -7.41
N SER A 266 -13.25 -5.63 -8.34
CA SER A 266 -13.46 -4.25 -8.77
C SER A 266 -13.94 -4.25 -10.22
N ASN A 267 -13.93 -3.09 -10.87
CA ASN A 267 -14.29 -2.95 -12.28
C ASN A 267 -13.22 -3.48 -13.25
N GLN A 268 -12.26 -4.30 -12.78
CA GLN A 268 -11.21 -4.85 -13.62
C GLN A 268 -10.85 -6.29 -13.28
N VAL A 269 -10.49 -7.06 -14.30
CA VAL A 269 -9.93 -8.41 -14.17
C VAL A 269 -8.75 -8.57 -15.12
N TRP A 270 -7.72 -9.29 -14.67
CA TRP A 270 -6.53 -9.58 -15.46
C TRP A 270 -6.56 -11.02 -15.95
N LEU A 271 -6.23 -11.21 -17.22
CA LEU A 271 -6.11 -12.52 -17.87
C LEU A 271 -4.67 -12.68 -18.34
N ASN A 272 -3.92 -13.56 -17.70
CA ASN A 272 -2.57 -13.90 -18.11
C ASN A 272 -2.60 -15.20 -18.93
N TYR A 273 -2.37 -15.08 -20.23
CA TYR A 273 -2.32 -16.18 -21.18
C TYR A 273 -0.93 -16.81 -21.14
N ILE A 274 -0.88 -18.08 -20.74
CA ILE A 274 0.36 -18.84 -20.63
C ILE A 274 0.41 -19.85 -21.77
N HIS A 275 1.38 -19.67 -22.67
CA HIS A 275 1.68 -20.56 -23.77
C HIS A 275 2.68 -21.65 -23.37
N ASN A 276 2.88 -22.60 -24.27
CA ASN A 276 3.88 -23.64 -24.08
C ASN A 276 5.32 -23.06 -24.15
N ALA A 277 6.33 -23.86 -23.83
CA ALA A 277 7.72 -23.42 -23.83
C ALA A 277 8.24 -22.97 -25.21
N GLN A 278 7.63 -23.44 -26.31
CA GLN A 278 8.03 -23.11 -27.67
C GLN A 278 7.48 -21.73 -28.11
N ALA A 279 6.34 -21.31 -27.57
CA ALA A 279 5.68 -20.03 -27.82
C ALA A 279 5.64 -19.12 -26.57
N ALA A 280 6.60 -19.27 -25.66
CA ALA A 280 6.62 -18.51 -24.39
C ALA A 280 6.72 -16.99 -24.57
N ASN A 281 7.21 -16.53 -25.74
CA ASN A 281 7.24 -15.13 -26.15
C ASN A 281 5.85 -14.55 -26.44
N GLU A 282 4.82 -15.38 -26.61
CA GLU A 282 3.43 -14.97 -26.84
C GLU A 282 2.65 -14.83 -25.52
N ASN A 283 3.29 -15.10 -24.38
CA ASN A 283 2.70 -14.86 -23.07
C ASN A 283 2.27 -13.40 -22.95
N VAL A 284 0.98 -13.19 -22.69
CA VAL A 284 0.40 -11.86 -22.68
C VAL A 284 -0.58 -11.72 -21.53
N THR A 285 -0.57 -10.54 -20.93
CA THR A 285 -1.51 -10.16 -19.89
C THR A 285 -2.49 -9.14 -20.46
N LEU A 286 -3.76 -9.50 -20.48
CA LEU A 286 -4.86 -8.61 -20.88
C LEU A 286 -5.60 -8.12 -19.65
N ARG A 287 -6.07 -6.87 -19.71
CA ARG A 287 -6.93 -6.27 -18.68
C ARG A 287 -8.32 -6.09 -19.27
N LEU A 288 -9.33 -6.65 -18.62
CA LEU A 288 -10.73 -6.37 -18.93
C LEU A 288 -11.30 -5.41 -17.92
N LEU A 289 -12.17 -4.51 -18.37
CA LEU A 289 -12.91 -3.56 -17.55
C LEU A 289 -14.41 -3.92 -17.56
N THR A 290 -15.23 -3.41 -16.63
CA THR A 290 -16.70 -3.60 -16.70
C THR A 290 -17.38 -2.63 -17.67
N SER A 291 -16.70 -1.56 -18.08
CA SER A 291 -17.17 -0.63 -19.12
C SER A 291 -17.10 -1.30 -20.49
N HIS A 292 -18.22 -1.38 -21.20
CA HIS A 292 -18.27 -1.99 -22.55
C HIS A 292 -17.50 -1.19 -23.61
N GLU A 293 -17.29 0.12 -23.40
CA GLU A 293 -16.57 1.00 -24.34
C GLU A 293 -15.06 0.76 -24.37
N ASP A 294 -14.46 0.27 -23.27
CA ASP A 294 -13.00 0.09 -23.16
C ASP A 294 -12.52 -1.33 -23.52
N ASN A 295 -13.44 -2.25 -23.84
CA ASN A 295 -13.14 -3.66 -24.13
C ASN A 295 -13.27 -4.04 -25.62
N ALA A 296 -13.57 -3.06 -26.49
CA ALA A 296 -13.66 -3.24 -27.94
C ALA A 296 -12.27 -3.26 -28.59
#